data_AF-A0A0R2YAK9-F1
#
_entry.id   AF-A0A0R2YAK9-F1
#
_cell.length_a   1.000
_cell.length_b   1.000
_cell.length_c   1.000
_cell.angle_alpha   90.00
_cell.angle_beta   90.00
_cell.angle_gamma   90.00
#
_symmetry.space_group_name_H-M   'P 1'
#
loop_
_entity.id
_entity.type
_entity.pdbx_description
1 polymer ?
#
loop_
_entity_poly.entity_id
_entity_poly.type
_entity_poly.pdbx_seq_one_letter_code
_entity_poly.pdbx_strand_id
1 'polypeptide(L)'
;MSIAPINPPSVQIPSPPPADASAGNAQPDVTQQRPGWLNWLNKQIDAEPYKRPAFLNTLNEAAQNHAVLTPEGASRAYFHAPVKRNEALDDYARHYTPVKTPNEITSEQVKAHIEDTFGFIDVDPDKTFLVTIVFNHKSDKEHNKGVITQKISLTDAARLNIQGIELPFFSGPDSRSEYREGPPLIKIDPKSRHTGPPSPDGQYSVPENFTYNKWAHGIYLEPYPGAPDIYDHSNHHPIDPNQFKQMVWDNAYKKPYDNYLKNYWNANTRAQFTATSTVAYLTAAHIQHHDQSLTENDRKIAMGVAGLPPDKTYLSATPDDLKQPYKADPNLETKFLTFNGFESRMFYTRDKTTGRILLYVPGLLPPLQGFDSVEPMNRWLGEQLRDPEKREPFKLLFRPQDRPTAGPMAGPLGGWSVGVDKHIDRVADDLDRTMSEEVQARLGYWREGGLFDGKVFEGNPFEELQHRTEQAAKAATDQQFVLNSDQQKATAMSWLKLASYGLILLAPLGMAFPPVGAALTAVAVGLGAAELGIGIDDQINNRPGASERIVSGVTNTLKPLVSEGFGKAFTPVTNSIKNVVFKV
;
A
#
# COMPACT_ATOMS: atom_id res chain seq x y z
N MET A 1 40.73 -7.42 -48.57
CA MET A 1 39.57 -8.27 -48.95
C MET A 1 38.40 -7.82 -48.12
N SER A 2 37.47 -7.11 -48.75
CA SER A 2 36.26 -6.57 -48.15
C SER A 2 35.15 -7.60 -48.29
N ILE A 3 34.47 -7.95 -47.20
CA ILE A 3 33.35 -8.92 -47.20
C ILE A 3 32.11 -8.15 -46.76
N ALA A 4 31.11 -8.16 -47.64
CA ALA A 4 29.89 -7.37 -47.58
C ALA A 4 28.92 -7.81 -46.47
N PRO A 5 28.03 -6.90 -45.99
CA PRO A 5 26.99 -7.22 -45.02
C PRO A 5 25.82 -7.99 -45.67
N ILE A 6 25.33 -9.00 -44.95
CA ILE A 6 24.17 -9.83 -45.32
C ILE A 6 22.90 -9.15 -44.80
N ASN A 7 21.96 -8.83 -45.70
CA ASN A 7 20.63 -8.32 -45.35
C ASN A 7 19.68 -9.45 -44.90
N PRO A 8 18.86 -9.26 -43.85
CA PRO A 8 17.81 -10.19 -43.46
C PRO A 8 16.58 -10.14 -44.41
N PRO A 9 15.80 -11.23 -44.52
CA PRO A 9 14.70 -11.32 -45.48
C PRO A 9 13.50 -10.46 -45.07
N SER A 10 12.92 -9.81 -46.08
CA SER A 10 11.69 -8.99 -46.03
C SER A 10 10.44 -9.85 -45.78
N VAL A 11 9.76 -9.61 -44.66
CA VAL A 11 8.42 -10.16 -44.37
C VAL A 11 7.37 -9.23 -44.96
N GLN A 12 6.60 -9.71 -45.93
CA GLN A 12 5.44 -9.01 -46.51
C GLN A 12 4.26 -9.04 -45.53
N ILE A 13 3.77 -7.87 -45.14
CA ILE A 13 2.52 -7.70 -44.41
C ILE A 13 1.38 -7.54 -45.44
N PRO A 14 0.32 -8.37 -45.42
CA PRO A 14 -0.81 -8.20 -46.34
C PRO A 14 -1.67 -6.99 -45.97
N SER A 15 -2.01 -6.18 -46.98
CA SER A 15 -2.89 -5.00 -46.85
C SER A 15 -4.35 -5.39 -46.58
N PRO A 16 -5.11 -4.60 -45.80
CA PRO A 16 -6.54 -4.82 -45.59
C PRO A 16 -7.37 -4.47 -46.85
N PRO A 17 -8.52 -5.14 -47.06
CA PRO A 17 -9.38 -4.88 -48.21
C PRO A 17 -10.14 -3.53 -48.08
N PRO A 18 -10.55 -2.92 -49.22
CA PRO A 18 -11.11 -1.58 -49.26
C PRO A 18 -12.54 -1.51 -48.71
N ALA A 19 -12.87 -0.35 -48.14
CA ALA A 19 -14.19 -0.01 -47.62
C ALA A 19 -15.17 0.24 -48.78
N ASP A 20 -16.25 -0.53 -48.84
CA ASP A 20 -17.39 -0.24 -49.70
C ASP A 20 -18.41 0.62 -48.96
N ALA A 21 -18.64 1.81 -49.52
CA ALA A 21 -19.71 2.71 -49.16
C ALA A 21 -20.80 2.64 -50.24
N SER A 22 -22.00 2.16 -49.89
CA SER A 22 -23.28 2.76 -50.29
C SER A 22 -24.48 1.83 -50.05
N ALA A 23 -25.62 2.50 -49.76
CA ALA A 23 -27.00 2.00 -49.59
C ALA A 23 -27.33 1.41 -48.21
N GLY A 24 -28.35 1.86 -47.47
CA GLY A 24 -29.43 2.81 -47.72
C GLY A 24 -30.46 2.68 -46.59
N ASN A 25 -31.15 3.77 -46.27
CA ASN A 25 -32.15 3.91 -45.22
C ASN A 25 -33.22 2.81 -45.16
N ALA A 26 -33.48 2.28 -43.95
CA ALA A 26 -34.82 1.90 -43.49
C ALA A 26 -34.84 1.69 -41.95
N GLN A 27 -35.65 2.48 -41.24
CA GLN A 27 -36.17 2.09 -39.92
C GLN A 27 -37.30 1.06 -40.13
N PRO A 28 -37.43 0.07 -39.25
CA PRO A 28 -38.68 0.01 -38.49
C PRO A 28 -38.52 -0.39 -37.01
N ASP A 29 -39.52 0.05 -36.26
CA ASP A 29 -39.87 -0.21 -34.87
C ASP A 29 -40.04 -1.71 -34.56
N VAL A 30 -39.32 -2.23 -33.55
CA VAL A 30 -39.67 -3.46 -32.82
C VAL A 30 -39.31 -3.30 -31.35
N THR A 31 -40.35 -3.24 -30.54
CA THR A 31 -40.36 -3.43 -29.10
C THR A 31 -39.80 -4.82 -28.72
N GLN A 32 -38.70 -4.86 -27.96
CA GLN A 32 -38.27 -6.09 -27.26
C GLN A 32 -38.18 -5.83 -25.75
N GLN A 33 -38.93 -6.68 -25.03
CA GLN A 33 -39.17 -6.64 -23.60
C GLN A 33 -37.88 -6.74 -22.79
N ARG A 34 -37.80 -5.92 -21.72
CA ARG A 34 -36.71 -5.98 -20.73
C ARG A 34 -36.88 -7.19 -19.80
N PRO A 35 -35.79 -7.84 -19.35
CA PRO A 35 -35.85 -9.00 -18.46
C PRO A 35 -36.51 -8.70 -17.10
N GLY A 36 -37.31 -9.64 -16.58
CA GLY A 36 -38.13 -9.48 -15.37
C GLY A 36 -37.38 -9.22 -14.06
N TRP A 37 -36.07 -9.42 -13.98
CA TRP A 37 -35.28 -9.14 -12.77
C TRP A 37 -35.08 -7.63 -12.51
N LEU A 38 -35.14 -6.80 -13.56
CA LEU A 38 -35.10 -5.33 -13.45
C LEU A 38 -36.39 -4.75 -12.84
N ASN A 39 -37.54 -5.40 -13.04
CA ASN A 39 -38.81 -5.00 -12.40
C ASN A 39 -38.91 -5.44 -10.93
N TRP A 40 -38.15 -6.46 -10.53
CA TRP A 40 -38.05 -6.90 -9.14
C TRP A 40 -37.16 -5.94 -8.31
N LEU A 41 -36.07 -5.44 -8.89
CA LEU A 41 -35.18 -4.46 -8.25
C LEU A 41 -35.87 -3.11 -7.99
N ASN A 42 -36.65 -2.61 -8.96
CA ASN A 42 -37.36 -1.33 -8.78
C ASN A 42 -38.49 -1.42 -7.75
N LYS A 43 -39.13 -2.59 -7.58
CA LYS A 43 -40.13 -2.80 -6.52
C LYS A 43 -39.54 -2.85 -5.11
N GLN A 44 -38.24 -3.12 -4.97
CA GLN A 44 -37.51 -3.10 -3.69
C GLN A 44 -37.05 -1.68 -3.32
N ILE A 45 -36.88 -0.79 -4.30
CA ILE A 45 -36.37 0.58 -4.10
C ILE A 45 -37.48 1.55 -3.64
N ASP A 46 -38.75 1.28 -3.96
CA ASP A 46 -39.88 2.19 -3.63
C ASP A 46 -40.58 1.90 -2.29
N ALA A 47 -40.09 0.95 -1.49
CA ALA A 47 -40.71 0.54 -0.23
C ALA A 47 -39.82 0.83 0.99
N GLU A 48 -39.54 2.11 1.24
CA GLU A 48 -39.48 2.80 2.54
C GLU A 48 -38.72 4.14 2.38
N PRO A 49 -39.17 5.26 2.99
CA PRO A 49 -38.46 6.52 2.89
C PRO A 49 -37.17 6.43 3.72
N TYR A 50 -36.05 6.14 3.05
CA TYR A 50 -34.72 6.21 3.65
C TYR A 50 -34.47 7.65 4.14
N LYS A 51 -34.42 7.84 5.46
CA LYS A 51 -33.99 9.10 6.06
C LYS A 51 -32.57 9.38 5.55
N ARG A 52 -32.41 10.51 4.84
CA ARG A 52 -31.10 11.03 4.45
C ARG A 52 -30.15 10.96 5.65
N PRO A 53 -29.00 10.28 5.53
CA PRO A 53 -27.99 10.27 6.58
C PRO A 53 -27.50 11.69 6.88
N ALA A 54 -27.36 12.03 8.16
CA ALA A 54 -26.89 13.35 8.61
C ALA A 54 -25.48 13.72 8.10
N PHE A 55 -24.67 12.75 7.66
CA PHE A 55 -23.32 12.99 7.11
C PHE A 55 -23.33 13.75 5.76
N LEU A 56 -24.43 13.71 5.00
CA LEU A 56 -24.57 14.52 3.80
C LEU A 56 -24.78 16.00 4.12
N ASN A 57 -25.17 16.33 5.36
CA ASN A 57 -25.20 17.70 5.85
C ASN A 57 -23.82 18.14 6.35
N THR A 58 -23.00 17.25 6.94
CA THR A 58 -21.66 17.63 7.44
C THR A 58 -20.59 17.72 6.34
N LEU A 59 -20.69 16.91 5.27
CA LEU A 59 -19.90 17.12 4.05
C LEU A 59 -20.35 18.39 3.32
N ASN A 60 -21.63 18.75 3.42
CA ASN A 60 -22.10 20.05 2.97
C ASN A 60 -21.66 21.15 3.93
N GLU A 61 -21.57 20.99 5.25
CA GLU A 61 -21.16 22.06 6.18
C GLU A 61 -19.65 22.32 6.12
N ALA A 62 -18.82 21.29 5.94
CA ALA A 62 -17.40 21.43 5.61
C ALA A 62 -17.21 22.03 4.20
N ALA A 63 -18.11 21.71 3.25
CA ALA A 63 -18.11 22.29 1.90
C ALA A 63 -18.85 23.65 1.77
N GLN A 64 -19.65 24.06 2.75
CA GLN A 64 -20.48 25.27 2.75
C GLN A 64 -19.85 26.39 3.59
N ASN A 65 -18.85 26.07 4.42
CA ASN A 65 -17.93 27.05 4.96
C ASN A 65 -16.82 27.44 3.99
N HIS A 66 -16.93 27.10 2.69
CA HIS A 66 -16.05 27.64 1.65
C HIS A 66 -16.29 29.14 1.52
N ALA A 67 -15.49 29.89 2.28
CA ALA A 67 -15.38 31.32 2.19
C ALA A 67 -15.23 31.74 0.72
N VAL A 68 -15.99 32.75 0.35
CA VAL A 68 -15.82 33.51 -0.88
C VAL A 68 -14.36 34.00 -0.94
N LEU A 69 -13.52 33.35 -1.75
CA LEU A 69 -12.14 33.78 -2.05
C LEU A 69 -12.24 35.11 -2.82
N THR A 70 -11.71 36.24 -2.34
CA THR A 70 -10.30 36.54 -1.97
C THR A 70 -10.23 37.70 -0.94
N PRO A 71 -9.19 37.75 -0.08
CA PRO A 71 -8.29 38.93 -0.05
C PRO A 71 -6.81 38.61 0.26
N GLU A 72 -6.33 37.42 -0.12
CA GLU A 72 -5.01 36.91 0.29
C GLU A 72 -4.18 36.47 -0.92
N GLY A 73 -3.40 37.41 -1.50
CA GLY A 73 -2.23 37.15 -2.35
C GLY A 73 -2.42 36.55 -3.76
N ALA A 74 -3.40 35.67 -4.00
CA ALA A 74 -3.58 34.96 -5.26
C ALA A 74 -4.75 35.52 -6.10
N SER A 75 -4.52 35.73 -7.39
CA SER A 75 -5.55 36.25 -8.31
C SER A 75 -6.59 35.17 -8.65
N ARG A 76 -7.80 35.57 -9.03
CA ARG A 76 -8.81 34.63 -9.56
C ARG A 76 -8.28 33.79 -10.74
N ALA A 77 -7.37 34.35 -11.53
CA ALA A 77 -6.73 33.65 -12.64
C ALA A 77 -5.81 32.50 -12.17
N TYR A 78 -5.20 32.60 -10.97
CA TYR A 78 -4.37 31.54 -10.40
C TYR A 78 -5.17 30.25 -10.21
N PHE A 79 -6.33 30.31 -9.54
CA PHE A 79 -7.14 29.11 -9.23
C PHE A 79 -7.77 28.44 -10.46
N HIS A 80 -7.89 29.15 -11.58
CA HIS A 80 -8.46 28.61 -12.83
C HIS A 80 -7.39 28.21 -13.86
N ALA A 81 -6.11 28.52 -13.62
CA ALA A 81 -5.02 28.12 -14.49
C ALA A 81 -4.68 26.63 -14.27
N PRO A 82 -3.92 26.00 -15.19
CA PRO A 82 -3.27 24.73 -14.90
C PRO A 82 -2.29 24.89 -13.73
N VAL A 83 -2.27 23.91 -12.81
CA VAL A 83 -1.33 23.88 -11.68
C VAL A 83 0.09 23.84 -12.23
N LYS A 84 0.92 24.84 -11.87
CA LYS A 84 2.33 24.85 -12.22
C LYS A 84 3.13 24.00 -11.24
N ARG A 85 4.06 23.19 -11.76
CA ARG A 85 5.01 22.41 -10.96
C ARG A 85 6.34 23.12 -10.85
N ASN A 86 7.11 22.79 -9.81
CA ASN A 86 8.50 23.23 -9.68
C ASN A 86 9.40 22.14 -10.22
N GLU A 87 9.88 22.31 -11.45
CA GLU A 87 10.70 21.30 -12.15
C GLU A 87 11.98 20.97 -11.39
N ALA A 88 12.64 21.96 -10.78
CA ALA A 88 13.89 21.73 -10.05
C ALA A 88 13.70 20.88 -8.79
N LEU A 89 12.61 21.08 -8.06
CA LEU A 89 12.25 20.26 -6.90
C LEU A 89 11.75 18.87 -7.33
N ASP A 90 10.97 18.80 -8.41
CA ASP A 90 10.48 17.54 -8.97
C ASP A 90 11.66 16.67 -9.43
N ASP A 91 12.61 17.25 -10.16
CA ASP A 91 13.84 16.56 -10.60
C ASP A 91 14.68 16.12 -9.41
N TYR A 92 14.83 16.95 -8.37
CA TYR A 92 15.51 16.53 -7.15
C TYR A 92 14.85 15.31 -6.51
N ALA A 93 13.52 15.30 -6.40
CA ALA A 93 12.77 14.19 -5.84
C ALA A 93 12.88 12.90 -6.69
N ARG A 94 13.02 13.01 -8.03
CA ARG A 94 13.18 11.84 -8.93
C ARG A 94 14.47 11.06 -8.66
N HIS A 95 15.48 11.72 -8.10
CA HIS A 95 16.77 11.09 -7.79
C HIS A 95 16.79 10.45 -6.39
N TYR A 96 15.69 10.49 -5.62
CA TYR A 96 15.58 9.78 -4.36
C TYR A 96 15.71 8.27 -4.57
N THR A 97 16.59 7.63 -3.80
CA THR A 97 16.73 6.17 -3.82
C THR A 97 15.87 5.57 -2.70
N PRO A 98 14.71 4.97 -3.00
CA PRO A 98 13.89 4.35 -1.98
C PRO A 98 14.57 3.18 -1.28
N VAL A 99 14.12 2.92 -0.05
CA VAL A 99 14.46 1.71 0.69
C VAL A 99 13.89 0.51 -0.06
N LYS A 100 14.72 -0.50 -0.32
CA LYS A 100 14.28 -1.79 -0.83
C LYS A 100 13.40 -2.50 0.20
N THR A 101 12.35 -3.13 -0.29
CA THR A 101 11.44 -3.95 0.49
C THR A 101 12.16 -5.19 1.04
N PRO A 102 11.59 -5.84 2.08
CA PRO A 102 12.08 -7.12 2.57
C PRO A 102 12.14 -8.19 1.47
N ASN A 103 11.15 -8.21 0.57
CA ASN A 103 11.07 -9.21 -0.49
C ASN A 103 12.15 -9.00 -1.55
N GLU A 104 12.44 -7.76 -1.98
CA GLU A 104 13.53 -7.50 -2.93
C GLU A 104 14.89 -7.98 -2.40
N ILE A 105 15.21 -7.62 -1.15
CA ILE A 105 16.47 -8.07 -0.53
C ILE A 105 16.46 -9.59 -0.33
N THR A 106 15.35 -10.17 0.12
CA THR A 106 15.27 -11.63 0.33
C THR A 106 15.40 -12.38 -0.99
N SER A 107 14.74 -11.92 -2.06
CA SER A 107 14.82 -12.50 -3.41
C SER A 107 16.25 -12.46 -3.94
N GLU A 108 16.93 -11.31 -3.83
CA GLU A 108 18.36 -11.18 -4.20
C GLU A 108 19.26 -12.16 -3.43
N GLN A 109 19.04 -12.30 -2.12
CA GLN A 109 19.84 -13.21 -1.28
C GLN A 109 19.51 -14.68 -1.54
N VAL A 110 18.24 -15.03 -1.71
CA VAL A 110 17.80 -16.40 -2.03
C VAL A 110 18.37 -16.83 -3.38
N LYS A 111 18.32 -15.95 -4.39
CA LYS A 111 18.92 -16.23 -5.70
C LYS A 111 20.43 -16.50 -5.57
N ALA A 112 21.17 -15.60 -4.91
CA ALA A 112 22.61 -15.76 -4.72
C ALA A 112 22.95 -17.05 -3.96
N HIS A 113 22.22 -17.38 -2.88
CA HIS A 113 22.46 -18.61 -2.13
C HIS A 113 22.05 -19.88 -2.87
N ILE A 114 21.05 -19.82 -3.76
CA ILE A 114 20.74 -20.94 -4.64
C ILE A 114 21.90 -21.17 -5.63
N GLU A 115 22.42 -20.10 -6.24
CA GLU A 115 23.57 -20.18 -7.14
C GLU A 115 24.80 -20.76 -6.44
N ASP A 116 25.07 -20.33 -5.20
CA ASP A 116 26.19 -20.82 -4.39
C ASP A 116 26.02 -22.28 -3.93
N THR A 117 24.80 -22.67 -3.54
CA THR A 117 24.53 -23.99 -2.92
C THR A 117 24.31 -25.08 -3.95
N PHE A 118 23.62 -24.76 -5.06
CA PHE A 118 23.15 -25.74 -6.05
C PHE A 118 23.83 -25.56 -7.43
N GLY A 119 24.71 -24.56 -7.58
CA GLY A 119 25.35 -24.20 -8.85
C GLY A 119 24.49 -23.22 -9.66
N PHE A 120 24.94 -22.86 -10.87
CA PHE A 120 24.29 -21.91 -11.78
C PHE A 120 22.94 -22.42 -12.35
N ILE A 121 21.97 -22.65 -11.48
CA ILE A 121 20.59 -22.97 -11.83
C ILE A 121 19.84 -21.64 -11.93
N ASP A 122 19.36 -21.32 -13.12
CA ASP A 122 18.56 -20.10 -13.32
C ASP A 122 17.27 -20.18 -12.52
N VAL A 123 17.12 -19.28 -11.56
CA VAL A 123 15.95 -19.20 -10.68
C VAL A 123 15.53 -17.74 -10.53
N ASP A 124 14.23 -17.51 -10.67
CA ASP A 124 13.56 -16.29 -10.22
C ASP A 124 12.79 -16.65 -8.94
N PRO A 125 13.28 -16.32 -7.73
CA PRO A 125 12.65 -16.72 -6.48
C PRO A 125 11.22 -16.19 -6.29
N ASP A 126 10.85 -15.12 -7.00
CA ASP A 126 9.52 -14.54 -6.96
C ASP A 126 8.55 -15.23 -7.93
N LYS A 127 9.06 -15.97 -8.92
CA LYS A 127 8.29 -16.76 -9.90
C LYS A 127 8.55 -18.26 -9.82
N THR A 128 9.16 -18.70 -8.74
CA THR A 128 9.42 -20.10 -8.43
C THR A 128 8.78 -20.39 -7.08
N PHE A 129 8.06 -21.49 -6.98
CA PHE A 129 7.14 -21.75 -5.88
C PHE A 129 7.46 -23.05 -5.18
N LEU A 130 7.45 -23.02 -3.85
CA LEU A 130 7.32 -24.20 -3.02
C LEU A 130 5.84 -24.62 -3.01
N VAL A 131 5.55 -25.83 -3.51
CA VAL A 131 4.17 -26.30 -3.73
C VAL A 131 3.95 -27.62 -3.01
N THR A 132 2.83 -27.71 -2.30
CA THR A 132 2.31 -28.96 -1.73
C THR A 132 1.00 -29.32 -2.43
N ILE A 133 0.94 -30.53 -2.98
CA ILE A 133 -0.21 -31.05 -3.72
C ILE A 133 -0.65 -32.37 -3.09
N VAL A 134 -1.92 -32.47 -2.73
CA VAL A 134 -2.55 -33.74 -2.34
C VAL A 134 -3.25 -34.37 -3.53
N PHE A 135 -3.13 -35.68 -3.74
CA PHE A 135 -3.68 -36.34 -4.92
C PHE A 135 -4.14 -37.77 -4.66
N ASN A 136 -5.02 -38.26 -5.55
CA ASN A 136 -5.39 -39.66 -5.63
C ASN A 136 -4.51 -40.37 -6.66
N HIS A 137 -3.62 -41.23 -6.19
CA HIS A 137 -2.84 -42.08 -7.07
C HIS A 137 -3.71 -43.19 -7.66
N LYS A 138 -3.82 -43.24 -8.99
CA LYS A 138 -4.62 -44.24 -9.72
C LYS A 138 -3.76 -45.27 -10.45
N SER A 139 -2.81 -44.83 -11.28
CA SER A 139 -1.78 -45.64 -11.94
C SER A 139 -0.74 -44.72 -12.63
N ASP A 140 0.41 -45.24 -13.02
CA ASP A 140 1.47 -44.49 -13.73
C ASP A 140 1.09 -44.09 -15.18
N LYS A 141 -0.05 -44.55 -15.70
CA LYS A 141 -0.50 -44.30 -17.08
C LYS A 141 -1.57 -43.22 -17.20
N GLU A 142 -2.19 -42.82 -16.09
CA GLU A 142 -3.24 -41.79 -16.06
C GLU A 142 -2.78 -40.57 -15.26
N HIS A 143 -3.22 -39.38 -15.66
CA HIS A 143 -3.00 -38.18 -14.86
C HIS A 143 -3.63 -38.36 -13.47
N ASN A 144 -2.81 -38.23 -12.43
CA ASN A 144 -3.33 -38.20 -11.07
C ASN A 144 -4.15 -36.93 -10.88
N LYS A 145 -5.33 -37.02 -10.27
CA LYS A 145 -6.12 -35.83 -9.93
C LYS A 145 -5.66 -35.28 -8.59
N GLY A 146 -5.21 -34.02 -8.59
CA GLY A 146 -4.64 -33.37 -7.40
C GLY A 146 -5.30 -32.04 -7.04
N VAL A 147 -5.11 -31.61 -5.81
CA VAL A 147 -5.49 -30.29 -5.30
C VAL A 147 -4.26 -29.68 -4.66
N ILE A 148 -3.94 -28.44 -5.05
CA ILE A 148 -2.88 -27.68 -4.38
C ILE A 148 -3.39 -27.24 -3.00
N THR A 149 -2.63 -27.61 -1.97
CA THR A 149 -2.87 -27.26 -0.56
C THR A 149 -1.95 -26.15 -0.09
N GLN A 150 -0.81 -25.94 -0.75
CA GLN A 150 0.08 -24.83 -0.49
C GLN A 150 0.79 -24.41 -1.78
N LYS A 151 0.86 -23.10 -2.06
CA LYS A 151 1.71 -22.49 -3.11
C LYS A 151 2.26 -21.19 -2.55
N ILE A 152 3.57 -21.08 -2.41
CA ILE A 152 4.26 -19.90 -1.89
C ILE A 152 5.57 -19.67 -2.67
N SER A 153 5.91 -18.42 -2.96
CA SER A 153 7.17 -18.08 -3.66
C SER A 153 8.38 -18.51 -2.82
N LEU A 154 9.53 -18.77 -3.45
CA LEU A 154 10.76 -19.06 -2.69
C LEU A 154 11.17 -17.86 -1.82
N THR A 155 10.94 -16.63 -2.29
CA THR A 155 11.16 -15.40 -1.51
C THR A 155 10.33 -15.38 -0.22
N ASP A 156 9.02 -15.59 -0.31
CA ASP A 156 8.15 -15.57 0.86
C ASP A 156 8.37 -16.80 1.75
N ALA A 157 8.65 -17.97 1.16
CA ALA A 157 9.02 -19.16 1.93
C ALA A 157 10.28 -18.94 2.76
N ALA A 158 11.27 -18.24 2.20
CA ALA A 158 12.50 -17.87 2.91
C ALA A 158 12.24 -16.83 4.01
N ARG A 159 11.46 -15.79 3.71
CA ARG A 159 11.13 -14.72 4.67
C ARG A 159 10.28 -15.21 5.84
N LEU A 160 9.32 -16.09 5.56
CA LEU A 160 8.44 -16.73 6.55
C LEU A 160 9.05 -18.01 7.13
N ASN A 161 10.26 -18.37 6.72
CA ASN A 161 11.00 -19.52 7.21
C ASN A 161 10.15 -20.81 7.19
N ILE A 162 9.53 -21.14 6.06
CA ILE A 162 8.60 -22.28 5.97
C ILE A 162 9.37 -23.60 6.10
N GLN A 163 9.33 -24.22 7.28
CA GLN A 163 10.01 -25.51 7.56
C GLN A 163 9.07 -26.71 7.49
N GLY A 164 7.80 -26.53 7.87
CA GLY A 164 6.80 -27.61 7.94
C GLY A 164 6.15 -27.96 6.59
N ILE A 165 5.30 -28.98 6.65
CA ILE A 165 4.29 -29.27 5.63
C ILE A 165 2.99 -29.52 6.39
N GLU A 166 2.00 -28.65 6.19
CA GLU A 166 0.67 -28.86 6.78
C GLU A 166 -0.19 -29.67 5.81
N LEU A 167 -0.54 -30.89 6.22
CA LEU A 167 -1.44 -31.76 5.48
C LEU A 167 -2.85 -31.69 6.08
N PRO A 168 -3.91 -31.80 5.26
CA PRO A 168 -5.27 -31.87 5.77
C PRO A 168 -5.45 -33.02 6.77
N PHE A 169 -6.33 -32.84 7.75
CA PHE A 169 -6.57 -33.73 8.91
C PHE A 169 -6.84 -35.23 8.60
N PHE A 170 -7.10 -35.59 7.34
CA PHE A 170 -7.41 -36.96 6.89
C PHE A 170 -6.20 -37.78 6.38
N SER A 171 -4.96 -37.41 6.72
CA SER A 171 -3.77 -38.16 6.30
C SER A 171 -3.56 -39.42 7.15
N GLY A 172 -3.78 -40.60 6.55
CA GLY A 172 -3.41 -41.89 7.15
C GLY A 172 -1.88 -42.13 7.15
N PRO A 173 -1.39 -43.08 7.99
CA PRO A 173 0.02 -43.21 8.35
C PRO A 173 1.03 -43.64 7.26
N ASP A 174 0.61 -43.98 6.03
CA ASP A 174 1.51 -44.47 4.95
C ASP A 174 1.73 -43.48 3.79
N SER A 175 1.39 -42.21 4.00
CA SER A 175 1.57 -41.15 3.00
C SER A 175 2.96 -40.53 3.07
N ARG A 176 3.99 -41.21 2.53
CA ARG A 176 5.29 -40.57 2.28
C ARG A 176 5.33 -39.97 0.87
N SER A 177 5.55 -38.65 0.79
CA SER A 177 6.11 -38.01 -0.39
C SER A 177 7.59 -38.39 -0.44
N GLU A 178 8.00 -39.03 -1.53
CA GLU A 178 9.41 -39.01 -1.90
C GLU A 178 9.54 -37.87 -2.91
N TYR A 179 10.38 -36.89 -2.62
CA TYR A 179 11.04 -36.14 -3.69
C TYR A 179 11.72 -37.20 -4.56
N ARG A 180 11.17 -37.44 -5.75
CA ARG A 180 11.80 -38.27 -6.77
C ARG A 180 12.20 -37.29 -7.88
N GLU A 181 13.34 -37.51 -8.51
CA GLU A 181 13.71 -36.79 -9.73
C GLU A 181 12.60 -37.00 -10.78
N GLY A 182 11.61 -36.11 -10.76
CA GLY A 182 10.32 -36.33 -11.42
C GLY A 182 9.12 -36.47 -10.52
N PRO A 183 8.39 -35.39 -10.24
CA PRO A 183 7.08 -35.50 -9.62
C PRO A 183 6.15 -36.30 -10.54
N PRO A 184 5.22 -37.09 -9.98
CA PRO A 184 4.24 -37.79 -10.79
C PRO A 184 3.42 -36.78 -11.59
N LEU A 185 3.00 -37.18 -12.79
CA LEU A 185 2.14 -36.37 -13.64
C LEU A 185 0.79 -36.12 -12.93
N ILE A 186 0.61 -34.91 -12.39
CA ILE A 186 -0.59 -34.50 -11.65
C ILE A 186 -1.34 -33.45 -12.45
N LYS A 187 -2.61 -33.72 -12.76
CA LYS A 187 -3.56 -32.73 -13.27
C LYS A 187 -4.35 -32.15 -12.11
N ILE A 188 -4.32 -30.84 -11.95
CA ILE A 188 -5.05 -30.17 -10.88
C ILE A 188 -6.56 -30.24 -11.17
N ASP A 189 -7.32 -30.58 -10.14
CA ASP A 189 -8.77 -30.59 -10.19
C ASP A 189 -9.27 -29.14 -10.33
N PRO A 190 -10.20 -28.84 -11.26
CA PRO A 190 -10.76 -27.50 -11.42
C PRO A 190 -11.42 -26.93 -10.16
N LYS A 191 -11.76 -27.77 -9.17
CA LYS A 191 -12.28 -27.34 -7.87
C LYS A 191 -11.20 -26.95 -6.86
N SER A 192 -9.92 -27.12 -7.20
CA SER A 192 -8.82 -26.64 -6.36
C SER A 192 -8.91 -25.12 -6.20
N ARG A 193 -8.77 -24.63 -4.96
CA ARG A 193 -8.98 -23.22 -4.62
C ARG A 193 -7.72 -22.35 -4.81
N HIS A 194 -6.71 -22.88 -5.47
CA HIS A 194 -5.37 -22.28 -5.59
C HIS A 194 -5.31 -21.02 -6.47
N THR A 195 -6.39 -20.73 -7.19
CA THR A 195 -6.56 -19.49 -7.97
C THR A 195 -7.16 -18.35 -7.14
N GLY A 196 -7.64 -18.62 -5.92
CA GLY A 196 -8.08 -17.62 -4.96
C GLY A 196 -6.93 -17.08 -4.11
N PRO A 197 -7.20 -16.14 -3.18
CA PRO A 197 -6.19 -15.68 -2.23
C PRO A 197 -5.84 -16.81 -1.24
N PRO A 198 -4.56 -17.19 -1.09
CA PRO A 198 -4.13 -18.15 -0.07
C PRO A 198 -4.19 -17.54 1.34
N SER A 199 -3.99 -18.39 2.36
CA SER A 199 -3.51 -17.93 3.66
C SER A 199 -2.12 -17.29 3.53
N PRO A 200 -1.65 -16.53 4.54
CA PRO A 200 -0.36 -15.82 4.46
C PRO A 200 0.88 -16.70 4.25
N ASP A 201 0.83 -17.96 4.66
CA ASP A 201 1.85 -18.98 4.44
C ASP A 201 1.61 -19.82 3.17
N GLY A 202 0.73 -19.33 2.30
CA GLY A 202 0.46 -19.90 0.99
C GLY A 202 -0.52 -21.07 0.99
N GLN A 203 -1.24 -21.35 2.08
CA GLN A 203 -2.15 -22.50 2.14
C GLN A 203 -3.52 -22.22 1.51
N TYR A 204 -4.14 -23.31 1.06
CA TYR A 204 -5.47 -23.33 0.48
C TYR A 204 -6.32 -24.41 1.13
N SER A 205 -7.59 -24.09 1.38
CA SER A 205 -8.55 -25.09 1.85
C SER A 205 -8.79 -26.15 0.77
N VAL A 206 -8.82 -27.41 1.20
CA VAL A 206 -9.20 -28.54 0.35
C VAL A 206 -10.74 -28.55 0.16
N PRO A 207 -11.25 -28.89 -1.03
CA PRO A 207 -12.69 -29.08 -1.23
C PRO A 207 -13.26 -30.17 -0.31
N GLU A 208 -14.45 -29.94 0.26
CA GLU A 208 -15.07 -30.78 1.31
C GLU A 208 -15.19 -32.27 0.97
N ASN A 209 -15.21 -32.64 -0.31
CA ASN A 209 -15.36 -34.02 -0.78
C ASN A 209 -14.14 -34.55 -1.54
N PHE A 210 -12.99 -33.88 -1.44
CA PHE A 210 -11.76 -34.36 -2.06
C PHE A 210 -11.05 -35.35 -1.12
N THR A 211 -11.07 -36.62 -1.47
CA THR A 211 -10.23 -37.63 -0.84
C THR A 211 -8.84 -37.62 -1.48
N TYR A 212 -7.82 -38.03 -0.73
CA TYR A 212 -6.46 -38.19 -1.26
C TYR A 212 -5.79 -39.36 -0.54
N ASN A 213 -4.83 -40.01 -1.21
CA ASN A 213 -4.05 -41.12 -0.63
C ASN A 213 -2.53 -40.89 -0.73
N LYS A 214 -2.11 -39.84 -1.43
CA LYS A 214 -0.72 -39.42 -1.60
C LYS A 214 -0.63 -37.90 -1.58
N TRP A 215 0.58 -37.40 -1.34
CA TRP A 215 0.91 -36.00 -1.51
C TRP A 215 2.31 -35.88 -2.13
N ALA A 216 2.55 -34.74 -2.77
CA ALA A 216 3.83 -34.35 -3.35
C ALA A 216 4.19 -32.97 -2.82
N HIS A 217 5.46 -32.78 -2.52
CA HIS A 217 6.05 -31.49 -2.18
C HIS A 217 7.26 -31.27 -3.07
N GLY A 218 7.28 -30.14 -3.76
CA GLY A 218 8.25 -29.87 -4.80
C GLY A 218 8.38 -28.37 -5.04
N ILE A 219 9.40 -28.01 -5.81
CA ILE A 219 9.59 -26.64 -6.28
C ILE A 219 9.19 -26.59 -7.75
N TYR A 220 8.37 -25.61 -8.13
CA TYR A 220 7.81 -25.49 -9.47
C TYR A 220 7.89 -24.06 -9.99
N LEU A 221 8.07 -23.91 -11.30
CA LEU A 221 8.04 -22.61 -11.98
C LEU A 221 6.60 -22.09 -12.09
N GLU A 222 6.43 -20.76 -12.15
CA GLU A 222 5.16 -20.15 -12.52
C GLU A 222 4.66 -20.71 -13.86
N PRO A 223 3.43 -21.25 -13.93
CA PRO A 223 2.82 -21.60 -15.21
C PRO A 223 2.67 -20.34 -16.07
N TYR A 224 3.05 -20.41 -17.36
CA TYR A 224 2.78 -19.31 -18.29
C TYR A 224 1.26 -19.10 -18.45
N PRO A 225 0.78 -17.89 -18.79
CA PRO A 225 -0.64 -17.63 -18.98
C PRO A 225 -1.29 -18.59 -19.99
N GLY A 226 -2.32 -19.32 -19.56
CA GLY A 226 -3.01 -20.32 -20.38
C GLY A 226 -2.32 -21.69 -20.43
N ALA A 227 -1.26 -21.92 -19.66
CA ALA A 227 -0.71 -23.25 -19.43
C ALA A 227 -1.79 -24.19 -18.85
N PRO A 228 -1.76 -25.48 -19.21
CA PRO A 228 -2.61 -26.45 -18.53
C PRO A 228 -2.21 -26.55 -17.05
N ASP A 229 -3.19 -26.72 -16.15
CA ASP A 229 -2.92 -26.96 -14.73
C ASP A 229 -2.40 -28.39 -14.50
N ILE A 230 -1.18 -28.63 -14.97
CA ILE A 230 -0.45 -29.88 -14.89
C ILE A 230 0.86 -29.60 -14.18
N TYR A 231 1.17 -30.41 -13.17
CA TYR A 231 2.42 -30.37 -12.42
C TYR A 231 3.17 -31.67 -12.69
N ASP A 232 4.30 -31.57 -13.37
CA ASP A 232 5.12 -32.70 -13.81
C ASP A 232 6.58 -32.25 -14.00
N HIS A 233 7.40 -33.05 -14.68
CA HIS A 233 8.79 -32.70 -14.97
C HIS A 233 8.99 -31.39 -15.75
N SER A 234 8.01 -30.98 -16.56
CA SER A 234 8.15 -29.82 -17.46
C SER A 234 8.16 -28.48 -16.73
N ASN A 235 7.58 -28.42 -15.54
CA ASN A 235 7.56 -27.23 -14.69
C ASN A 235 8.16 -27.46 -13.29
N HIS A 236 8.75 -28.63 -13.06
CA HIS A 236 9.47 -28.94 -11.82
C HIS A 236 10.87 -28.36 -11.84
N HIS A 237 11.25 -27.69 -10.75
CA HIS A 237 12.58 -27.17 -10.52
C HIS A 237 13.45 -28.22 -9.80
N PRO A 238 14.72 -28.44 -10.20
CA PRO A 238 15.56 -29.52 -9.67
C PRO A 238 16.06 -29.34 -8.22
N ILE A 239 15.61 -28.30 -7.52
CA ILE A 239 16.03 -28.07 -6.12
C ILE A 239 15.16 -28.95 -5.21
N ASP A 240 15.80 -29.77 -4.37
CA ASP A 240 15.10 -30.52 -3.33
C ASP A 240 14.49 -29.56 -2.29
N PRO A 241 13.17 -29.63 -2.02
CA PRO A 241 12.51 -28.79 -1.02
C PRO A 241 13.17 -28.82 0.37
N ASN A 242 13.68 -29.97 0.82
CA ASN A 242 14.34 -30.09 2.11
C ASN A 242 15.70 -29.39 2.12
N GLN A 243 16.44 -29.45 1.01
CA GLN A 243 17.69 -28.71 0.87
C GLN A 243 17.45 -27.20 0.82
N PHE A 244 16.40 -26.77 0.11
CA PHE A 244 15.98 -25.36 0.13
C PHE A 244 15.60 -24.91 1.55
N LYS A 245 14.80 -25.69 2.28
CA LYS A 245 14.41 -25.39 3.67
C LYS A 245 15.60 -25.33 4.62
N GLN A 246 16.57 -26.23 4.45
CA GLN A 246 17.83 -26.22 5.20
C GLN A 246 18.64 -24.96 4.88
N MET A 247 18.77 -24.58 3.61
CA MET A 247 19.40 -23.32 3.20
C MET A 247 18.71 -22.11 3.84
N VAL A 248 17.37 -22.09 3.88
CA VAL A 248 16.60 -21.04 4.55
C VAL A 248 16.92 -20.96 6.04
N TRP A 249 16.94 -22.12 6.72
CA TRP A 249 17.27 -22.21 8.14
C TRP A 249 18.67 -21.69 8.44
N ASP A 250 19.66 -22.07 7.63
CA ASP A 250 21.07 -21.74 7.83
C ASP A 250 21.39 -20.26 7.59
N ASN A 251 20.68 -19.62 6.65
CA ASN A 251 20.94 -18.23 6.26
C ASN A 251 20.19 -17.18 7.09
N ALA A 252 19.07 -17.53 7.71
CA ALA A 252 18.29 -16.65 8.61
C ALA A 252 18.08 -15.23 8.04
N TYR A 253 17.30 -15.14 6.96
CA TYR A 253 17.18 -13.98 6.04
C TYR A 253 16.76 -12.62 6.66
N LYS A 254 16.31 -12.58 7.92
CA LYS A 254 16.10 -11.30 8.62
C LYS A 254 17.41 -10.52 8.77
N LYS A 255 18.52 -11.20 9.11
CA LYS A 255 19.80 -10.54 9.42
C LYS A 255 20.40 -9.80 8.22
N PRO A 256 20.42 -10.38 7.00
CA PRO A 256 20.75 -9.62 5.79
C PRO A 256 19.91 -8.35 5.61
N TYR A 257 18.60 -8.40 5.83
CA TYR A 257 17.73 -7.23 5.71
C TYR A 257 17.98 -6.16 6.77
N ASP A 258 18.16 -6.57 8.04
CA ASP A 258 18.52 -5.64 9.12
C ASP A 258 19.86 -4.92 8.83
N ASN A 259 20.85 -5.64 8.29
CA ASN A 259 22.12 -5.07 7.85
C ASN A 259 21.95 -4.10 6.67
N TYR A 260 21.11 -4.46 5.69
CA TYR A 260 20.75 -3.58 4.59
C TYR A 260 20.15 -2.27 5.12
N LEU A 261 19.14 -2.33 6.00
CA LEU A 261 18.53 -1.12 6.58
C LEU A 261 19.55 -0.28 7.35
N LYS A 262 20.44 -0.91 8.11
CA LYS A 262 21.52 -0.20 8.83
C LYS A 262 22.44 0.56 7.87
N ASN A 263 22.80 -0.04 6.74
CA ASN A 263 23.68 0.57 5.74
C ASN A 263 22.97 1.61 4.87
N TYR A 264 21.70 1.34 4.55
CA TYR A 264 20.83 2.26 3.84
C TYR A 264 20.74 3.57 4.61
N TRP A 265 20.41 3.54 5.90
CA TRP A 265 20.30 4.73 6.74
C TRP A 265 21.66 5.30 7.16
N ASN A 266 22.34 5.93 6.21
CA ASN A 266 23.57 6.70 6.40
C ASN A 266 23.27 8.22 6.30
N ALA A 267 24.30 9.06 6.47
CA ALA A 267 24.11 10.51 6.46
C ALA A 267 23.48 11.03 5.16
N ASN A 268 23.85 10.46 4.00
CA ASN A 268 23.37 10.92 2.71
C ASN A 268 21.89 10.58 2.48
N THR A 269 21.48 9.35 2.76
CA THR A 269 20.08 8.92 2.58
C THR A 269 19.14 9.56 3.60
N ARG A 270 19.60 9.84 4.83
CA ARG A 270 18.84 10.63 5.81
C ARG A 270 18.58 12.06 5.32
N ALA A 271 19.63 12.72 4.81
CA ALA A 271 19.50 14.05 4.23
C ALA A 271 18.58 14.03 3.00
N GLN A 272 18.72 13.03 2.13
CA GLN A 272 17.88 12.88 0.94
C GLN A 272 16.40 12.65 1.31
N PHE A 273 16.13 11.76 2.26
CA PHE A 273 14.76 11.53 2.76
C PHE A 273 14.16 12.83 3.32
N THR A 274 14.91 13.55 4.14
CA THR A 274 14.47 14.82 4.75
C THR A 274 14.10 15.84 3.69
N ALA A 275 14.99 16.05 2.71
CA ALA A 275 14.76 16.99 1.63
C ALA A 275 13.58 16.56 0.73
N THR A 276 13.50 15.28 0.33
CA THR A 276 12.38 14.77 -0.48
C THR A 276 11.05 14.85 0.26
N SER A 277 11.01 14.59 1.57
CA SER A 277 9.80 14.76 2.39
C SER A 277 9.36 16.23 2.46
N THR A 278 10.32 17.14 2.51
CA THR A 278 10.06 18.59 2.49
C THR A 278 9.52 19.03 1.13
N VAL A 279 10.09 18.54 0.02
CA VAL A 279 9.57 18.75 -1.34
C VAL A 279 8.13 18.26 -1.44
N ALA A 280 7.89 17.01 -1.04
CA ALA A 280 6.57 16.39 -1.01
C ALA A 280 5.53 17.25 -0.26
N TYR A 281 5.90 17.73 0.92
CA TYR A 281 5.05 18.59 1.74
C TYR A 281 4.72 19.92 1.07
N LEU A 282 5.74 20.61 0.52
CA LEU A 282 5.58 21.87 -0.19
C LEU A 282 4.76 21.73 -1.47
N THR A 283 5.00 20.66 -2.23
CA THR A 283 4.23 20.29 -3.42
C THR A 283 2.76 20.06 -3.07
N ALA A 284 2.49 19.30 -2.00
CA ALA A 284 1.13 19.04 -1.55
C ALA A 284 0.44 20.33 -1.11
N ALA A 285 1.13 21.22 -0.39
CA ALA A 285 0.59 22.53 0.01
C ALA A 285 0.27 23.40 -1.22
N HIS A 286 1.13 23.38 -2.25
CA HIS A 286 0.91 24.13 -3.47
C HIS A 286 -0.30 23.64 -4.26
N ILE A 287 -0.42 22.32 -4.46
CA ILE A 287 -1.55 21.70 -5.16
C ILE A 287 -2.85 21.98 -4.41
N GLN A 288 -2.86 21.75 -3.09
CA GLN A 288 -4.06 21.90 -2.27
C GLN A 288 -4.49 23.37 -2.10
N HIS A 289 -3.53 24.30 -2.14
CA HIS A 289 -3.90 25.71 -2.22
C HIS A 289 -4.53 26.04 -3.58
N HIS A 290 -3.95 25.52 -4.68
CA HIS A 290 -4.47 25.76 -6.02
C HIS A 290 -5.86 25.14 -6.23
N ASP A 291 -6.14 23.97 -5.66
CA ASP A 291 -7.45 23.32 -5.73
C ASP A 291 -8.47 23.83 -4.69
N GLN A 292 -8.07 24.83 -3.89
CA GLN A 292 -8.89 25.52 -2.90
C GLN A 292 -9.28 24.65 -1.69
N SER A 293 -8.57 23.55 -1.43
CA SER A 293 -8.68 22.79 -0.17
C SER A 293 -7.86 23.37 0.98
N LEU A 294 -6.87 24.21 0.69
CA LEU A 294 -6.12 25.01 1.66
C LEU A 294 -6.27 26.51 1.42
N THR A 295 -6.25 27.29 2.51
CA THR A 295 -6.24 28.76 2.47
C THR A 295 -4.83 29.31 2.23
N GLU A 296 -4.69 30.61 1.95
CA GLU A 296 -3.38 31.26 1.85
C GLU A 296 -2.64 31.21 3.20
N ASN A 297 -3.35 31.30 4.33
CA ASN A 297 -2.73 31.17 5.65
C ASN A 297 -2.16 29.75 5.86
N ASP A 298 -2.89 28.71 5.45
CA ASP A 298 -2.35 27.33 5.47
C ASP A 298 -1.11 27.19 4.61
N ARG A 299 -1.11 27.79 3.41
CA ARG A 299 0.04 27.79 2.51
C ARG A 299 1.26 28.48 3.13
N LYS A 300 1.05 29.60 3.84
CA LYS A 300 2.12 30.32 4.56
C LYS A 300 2.67 29.50 5.74
N ILE A 301 1.79 28.90 6.54
CA ILE A 301 2.19 27.97 7.60
C ILE A 301 3.04 26.84 6.99
N ALA A 302 2.60 26.26 5.88
CA ALA A 302 3.35 25.20 5.21
C ALA A 302 4.76 25.65 4.79
N MET A 303 4.89 26.84 4.21
CA MET A 303 6.20 27.36 3.82
C MET A 303 7.11 27.64 5.02
N GLY A 304 6.56 28.19 6.10
CA GLY A 304 7.31 28.43 7.34
C GLY A 304 7.76 27.12 8.00
N VAL A 305 6.90 26.10 8.02
CA VAL A 305 7.24 24.74 8.50
C VAL A 305 8.41 24.16 7.71
N ALA A 306 8.43 24.35 6.40
CA ALA A 306 9.51 23.93 5.52
C ALA A 306 10.83 24.72 5.69
N GLY A 307 10.82 25.78 6.51
CA GLY A 307 12.00 26.63 6.73
C GLY A 307 12.37 27.48 5.52
N LEU A 308 11.45 27.69 4.57
CA LEU A 308 11.72 28.54 3.42
C LEU A 308 11.84 30.01 3.87
N PRO A 309 12.78 30.78 3.30
CA PRO A 309 12.85 32.21 3.53
C PRO A 309 11.52 32.93 3.20
N PRO A 310 11.11 33.97 3.95
CA PRO A 310 9.84 34.65 3.75
C PRO A 310 9.63 35.26 2.35
N ASP A 311 10.71 35.53 1.62
CA ASP A 311 10.72 36.08 0.26
C ASP A 311 10.65 35.00 -0.85
N LYS A 312 10.77 33.73 -0.49
CA LYS A 312 10.66 32.60 -1.42
C LYS A 312 9.21 32.13 -1.55
N THR A 313 8.90 31.45 -2.65
CA THR A 313 7.61 30.77 -2.88
C THR A 313 7.89 29.32 -3.30
N TYR A 314 6.86 28.46 -3.32
CA TYR A 314 7.02 27.10 -3.86
C TYR A 314 7.65 27.10 -5.27
N LEU A 315 7.20 27.98 -6.17
CA LEU A 315 7.68 28.00 -7.56
C LEU A 315 9.09 28.58 -7.71
N SER A 316 9.60 29.33 -6.73
CA SER A 316 10.94 29.92 -6.73
C SER A 316 11.93 29.22 -5.78
N ALA A 317 11.46 28.21 -5.04
CA ALA A 317 12.29 27.38 -4.19
C ALA A 317 13.19 26.46 -5.04
N THR A 318 14.39 26.20 -4.55
CA THR A 318 15.41 25.38 -5.18
C THR A 318 15.85 24.26 -4.25
N PRO A 319 16.44 23.17 -4.75
CA PRO A 319 16.99 22.12 -3.90
C PRO A 319 18.03 22.63 -2.89
N ASP A 320 18.77 23.68 -3.24
CA ASP A 320 19.78 24.26 -2.34
C ASP A 320 19.15 25.03 -1.18
N ASP A 321 17.94 25.60 -1.36
CA ASP A 321 17.17 26.21 -0.27
C ASP A 321 16.83 25.17 0.81
N LEU A 322 16.63 23.89 0.42
CA LEU A 322 16.32 22.78 1.34
C LEU A 322 17.55 22.15 2.01
N LYS A 323 18.75 22.44 1.53
CA LYS A 323 20.03 21.95 2.12
C LYS A 323 20.62 22.91 3.15
N GLN A 324 20.14 24.15 3.19
CA GLN A 324 20.59 25.11 4.19
C GLN A 324 20.20 24.64 5.60
N PRO A 325 20.95 25.04 6.65
CA PRO A 325 20.55 24.77 8.02
C PRO A 325 19.11 25.26 8.27
N TYR A 326 18.28 24.38 8.83
CA TYR A 326 16.88 24.67 9.10
C TYR A 326 16.74 25.91 10.01
N LYS A 327 15.81 26.79 9.65
CA LYS A 327 15.44 27.96 10.44
C LYS A 327 13.96 27.89 10.76
N ALA A 328 13.65 27.66 12.04
CA ALA A 328 12.27 27.66 12.51
C ALA A 328 11.66 29.07 12.37
N ASP A 329 10.42 29.14 11.90
CA ASP A 329 9.63 30.37 11.98
C ASP A 329 9.24 30.62 13.44
N PRO A 330 9.66 31.73 14.06
CA PRO A 330 9.39 32.02 15.46
C PRO A 330 7.90 32.23 15.76
N ASN A 331 7.03 32.41 14.76
CA ASN A 331 5.58 32.52 14.94
C ASN A 331 4.88 31.15 14.87
N LEU A 332 5.58 30.09 14.49
CA LEU A 332 5.01 28.76 14.39
C LEU A 332 5.37 27.90 15.61
N GLU A 333 4.47 27.00 15.97
CA GLU A 333 4.68 25.96 16.99
C GLU A 333 4.28 24.61 16.39
N THR A 334 5.26 23.74 16.16
CA THR A 334 5.03 22.39 15.62
C THR A 334 5.00 21.35 16.74
N LYS A 335 4.04 20.43 16.66
CA LYS A 335 3.84 19.33 17.60
C LYS A 335 3.62 18.03 16.87
N PHE A 336 4.38 17.00 17.23
CA PHE A 336 4.11 15.65 16.76
C PHE A 336 2.93 15.04 17.52
N LEU A 337 1.98 14.49 16.78
CA LEU A 337 0.75 13.97 17.33
C LEU A 337 1.02 12.66 18.07
N THR A 338 0.38 12.52 19.22
CA THR A 338 0.24 11.28 19.98
C THR A 338 -1.23 10.97 20.15
N PHE A 339 -1.56 9.69 20.24
CA PHE A 339 -2.92 9.22 20.53
C PHE A 339 -2.87 8.44 21.85
N ASN A 340 -3.47 8.99 22.92
CA ASN A 340 -3.40 8.41 24.26
C ASN A 340 -1.98 7.95 24.67
N GLY A 341 -0.97 8.76 24.34
CA GLY A 341 0.45 8.48 24.63
C GLY A 341 1.19 7.64 23.57
N PHE A 342 0.51 7.06 22.59
CA PHE A 342 1.17 6.38 21.46
C PHE A 342 1.70 7.39 20.45
N GLU A 343 2.98 7.28 20.10
CA GLU A 343 3.65 8.19 19.17
C GLU A 343 3.27 7.88 17.71
N SER A 344 2.98 8.93 16.95
CA SER A 344 2.72 8.84 15.52
C SER A 344 3.76 9.58 14.69
N ARG A 345 3.70 9.40 13.38
CA ARG A 345 4.45 10.19 12.38
C ARG A 345 3.71 11.44 11.91
N MET A 346 2.49 11.68 12.42
CA MET A 346 1.75 12.91 12.13
C MET A 346 2.29 14.06 12.96
N PHE A 347 2.19 15.27 12.42
CA PHE A 347 2.42 16.48 13.19
C PHE A 347 1.45 17.56 12.75
N TYR A 348 1.18 18.50 13.65
CA TYR A 348 0.44 19.71 13.32
C TYR A 348 1.27 20.93 13.70
N THR A 349 1.01 22.04 13.02
CA THR A 349 1.65 23.32 13.32
C THR A 349 0.60 24.37 13.60
N ARG A 350 0.78 25.09 14.71
CA ARG A 350 -0.02 26.23 15.12
C ARG A 350 0.69 27.52 14.73
N ASP A 351 -0.01 28.42 14.04
CA ASP A 351 0.39 29.82 13.99
C ASP A 351 0.00 30.49 15.31
N LYS A 352 0.99 30.95 16.07
CA LYS A 352 0.81 31.58 17.39
C LYS A 352 0.09 32.92 17.30
N THR A 353 0.08 33.55 16.13
CA THR A 353 -0.58 34.84 15.88
C THR A 353 -2.07 34.67 15.66
N THR A 354 -2.46 33.69 14.83
CA THR A 354 -3.85 33.50 14.39
C THR A 354 -4.57 32.37 15.12
N GLY A 355 -3.83 31.46 15.78
CA GLY A 355 -4.37 30.23 16.37
C GLY A 355 -4.65 29.11 15.36
N ARG A 356 -4.52 29.40 14.05
CA ARG A 356 -4.79 28.45 12.97
C ARG A 356 -3.85 27.26 13.03
N ILE A 357 -4.39 26.08 12.76
CA ILE A 357 -3.67 24.80 12.76
C ILE A 357 -3.58 24.25 11.34
N LEU A 358 -2.40 23.78 10.98
CA LEU A 358 -2.18 22.94 9.80
C LEU A 358 -1.73 21.55 10.24
N LEU A 359 -2.58 20.54 10.04
CA LEU A 359 -2.27 19.13 10.28
C LEU A 359 -1.58 18.54 9.04
N TYR A 360 -0.55 17.74 9.27
CA TYR A 360 0.10 16.91 8.26
C TYR A 360 0.02 15.42 8.60
N VAL A 361 -0.51 14.66 7.65
CA VAL A 361 -0.69 13.21 7.72
C VAL A 361 0.12 12.55 6.60
N PRO A 362 1.36 12.10 6.87
CA PRO A 362 2.25 11.63 5.82
C PRO A 362 1.74 10.36 5.14
N GLY A 363 1.77 10.34 3.81
CA GLY A 363 1.42 9.17 3.01
C GLY A 363 -0.08 8.95 2.75
N LEU A 364 -0.95 9.82 3.27
CA LEU A 364 -2.38 9.84 2.91
C LEU A 364 -2.69 11.02 1.99
N LEU A 365 -3.70 10.89 1.14
CA LEU A 365 -4.18 11.96 0.27
C LEU A 365 -5.61 12.37 0.64
N PRO A 366 -5.90 13.67 0.81
CA PRO A 366 -4.94 14.78 0.93
C PRO A 366 -4.10 14.69 2.22
N PRO A 367 -2.81 15.08 2.18
CA PRO A 367 -1.92 14.95 3.34
C PRO A 367 -1.97 16.16 4.30
N LEU A 368 -2.58 17.28 3.88
CA LEU A 368 -2.66 18.50 4.69
C LEU A 368 -4.11 18.86 4.95
N GLN A 369 -4.39 19.33 6.16
CA GLN A 369 -5.72 19.80 6.53
C GLN A 369 -5.62 21.00 7.46
N GLY A 370 -6.25 22.10 7.05
CA GLY A 370 -6.34 23.33 7.86
C GLY A 370 -7.51 23.30 8.84
N PHE A 371 -7.32 23.85 10.04
CA PHE A 371 -8.33 23.99 11.08
C PHE A 371 -8.18 25.32 11.83
N ASP A 372 -9.28 25.82 12.39
CA ASP A 372 -9.26 27.08 13.14
C ASP A 372 -8.61 26.95 14.53
N SER A 373 -8.60 25.73 15.11
CA SER A 373 -7.93 25.44 16.38
C SER A 373 -7.69 23.92 16.55
N VAL A 374 -7.07 23.52 17.68
CA VAL A 374 -6.79 22.10 17.98
C VAL A 374 -8.05 21.28 18.20
N GLU A 375 -9.11 21.87 18.77
CA GLU A 375 -10.33 21.12 19.09
C GLU A 375 -11.07 20.59 17.84
N PRO A 376 -11.32 21.41 16.80
CA PRO A 376 -11.83 20.93 15.51
C PRO A 376 -10.94 19.87 14.86
N MET A 377 -9.60 20.02 14.95
CA MET A 377 -8.65 19.03 14.43
C MET A 377 -8.81 17.68 15.15
N ASN A 378 -8.84 17.68 16.48
CA ASN A 378 -8.98 16.46 17.28
C ASN A 378 -10.33 15.78 17.04
N ARG A 379 -11.41 16.55 16.89
CA ARG A 379 -12.72 16.03 16.51
C ARG A 379 -12.67 15.36 15.14
N TRP A 380 -12.09 16.02 14.14
CA TRP A 380 -11.93 15.46 12.80
C TRP A 380 -11.11 14.16 12.80
N LEU A 381 -10.03 14.09 13.59
CA LEU A 381 -9.23 12.88 13.77
C LEU A 381 -10.06 11.75 14.39
N GLY A 382 -10.89 12.06 15.39
CA GLY A 382 -11.84 11.10 15.98
C GLY A 382 -12.83 10.53 14.97
N GLU A 383 -13.35 11.38 14.08
CA GLU A 383 -14.23 10.95 12.98
C GLU A 383 -13.51 10.03 11.97
N GLN A 384 -12.20 10.21 11.75
CA GLN A 384 -11.44 9.28 10.91
C GLN A 384 -11.31 7.88 11.54
N LEU A 385 -11.38 7.78 12.87
CA LEU A 385 -11.32 6.48 13.56
C LEU A 385 -12.62 5.68 13.48
N ARG A 386 -13.78 6.36 13.37
CA ARG A 386 -15.09 5.70 13.28
C ARG A 386 -15.24 4.87 12.01
N ASP A 387 -14.68 5.36 10.92
CA ASP A 387 -14.73 4.72 9.60
C ASP A 387 -13.72 3.57 9.51
N PRO A 388 -14.15 2.30 9.42
CA PRO A 388 -13.24 1.15 9.39
C PRO A 388 -12.22 1.21 8.24
N GLU A 389 -12.59 1.78 7.08
CA GLU A 389 -11.72 1.87 5.91
C GLU A 389 -10.64 2.93 6.08
N LYS A 390 -10.91 4.00 6.85
CA LYS A 390 -9.93 5.07 7.14
C LYS A 390 -9.08 4.75 8.36
N ARG A 391 -9.62 3.99 9.29
CA ARG A 391 -8.96 3.56 10.52
C ARG A 391 -7.76 2.65 10.23
N GLU A 392 -7.81 1.77 9.23
CA GLU A 392 -6.70 0.86 8.92
C GLU A 392 -5.43 1.59 8.44
N PRO A 393 -5.48 2.51 7.44
CA PRO A 393 -4.35 3.35 7.10
C PRO A 393 -3.85 4.20 8.26
N PHE A 394 -4.74 4.69 9.12
CA PHE A 394 -4.39 5.49 10.29
C PHE A 394 -3.52 4.72 11.29
N LYS A 395 -3.81 3.42 11.52
CA LYS A 395 -2.99 2.54 12.38
C LYS A 395 -1.54 2.44 11.90
N LEU A 396 -1.27 2.62 10.60
CA LEU A 396 0.08 2.57 10.01
C LEU A 396 0.95 3.78 10.37
N LEU A 397 0.35 4.85 10.90
CA LEU A 397 1.07 6.06 11.27
C LEU A 397 1.76 5.94 12.63
N PHE A 398 1.45 4.90 13.41
CA PHE A 398 2.04 4.61 14.71
C PHE A 398 3.23 3.64 14.60
N ARG A 399 4.04 3.59 15.65
CA ARG A 399 5.22 2.72 15.71
C ARG A 399 4.81 1.25 15.60
N PRO A 400 5.46 0.42 14.75
CA PRO A 400 5.11 -0.99 14.60
C PRO A 400 5.10 -1.77 15.92
N GLN A 401 6.03 -1.46 16.83
CA GLN A 401 6.16 -2.07 18.16
C GLN A 401 4.95 -1.82 19.07
N ASP A 402 4.24 -0.71 18.88
CA ASP A 402 3.07 -0.37 19.69
C ASP A 402 1.79 -1.06 19.21
N ARG A 403 1.79 -1.62 18.00
CA ARG A 403 0.60 -2.20 17.33
C ARG A 403 0.14 -3.59 17.80
N PRO A 404 0.96 -4.47 18.43
CA PRO A 404 0.51 -5.81 18.82
C PRO A 404 -0.75 -5.79 19.70
N THR A 405 -1.71 -6.66 19.40
CA THR A 405 -3.07 -6.67 19.94
C THR A 405 -3.16 -6.93 21.44
N ALA A 406 -2.15 -7.57 22.04
CA ALA A 406 -1.94 -7.67 23.49
C ALA A 406 -0.59 -8.32 23.83
N GLY A 407 0.01 -7.95 24.95
CA GLY A 407 1.17 -8.64 25.53
C GLY A 407 1.26 -8.47 27.05
N PRO A 408 1.98 -9.38 27.76
CA PRO A 408 2.25 -9.20 29.18
C PRO A 408 3.12 -7.95 29.37
N MET A 409 2.69 -7.03 30.23
CA MET A 409 3.50 -5.88 30.62
C MET A 409 4.64 -6.38 31.52
N ALA A 410 5.88 -6.20 31.09
CA ALA A 410 7.04 -6.49 31.93
C ALA A 410 7.14 -5.44 33.05
N GLY A 411 6.88 -5.85 34.29
CA GLY A 411 6.96 -5.00 35.47
C GLY A 411 6.35 -5.69 36.71
N PRO A 412 6.68 -5.23 37.94
CA PRO A 412 6.29 -5.89 39.18
C PRO A 412 4.78 -5.90 39.47
N LEU A 413 3.96 -5.23 38.66
CA LEU A 413 2.50 -5.15 38.79
C LEU A 413 1.73 -5.90 37.69
N GLY A 414 2.40 -6.66 36.82
CA GLY A 414 1.78 -7.62 35.87
C GLY A 414 0.42 -7.21 35.31
N GLY A 415 0.41 -6.34 34.29
CA GLY A 415 -0.80 -5.96 33.55
C GLY A 415 -0.82 -6.51 32.12
N TRP A 416 -1.99 -6.55 31.49
CA TRP A 416 -2.12 -6.77 30.05
C TRP A 416 -2.01 -5.41 29.35
N SER A 417 -0.96 -5.20 28.53
CA SER A 417 -0.93 -4.03 27.66
C SER A 417 -1.80 -4.30 26.42
N VAL A 418 -2.46 -3.26 25.94
CA VAL A 418 -3.20 -3.29 24.69
C VAL A 418 -2.44 -2.41 23.73
N GLY A 419 -1.99 -2.95 22.60
CA GLY A 419 -1.38 -2.12 21.57
C GLY A 419 -2.37 -1.16 20.91
N VAL A 420 -1.80 -0.19 20.21
CA VAL A 420 -2.49 0.96 19.62
C VAL A 420 -3.60 0.54 18.66
N ASP A 421 -3.45 -0.54 17.89
CA ASP A 421 -4.47 -0.99 16.94
C ASP A 421 -5.79 -1.32 17.65
N LYS A 422 -5.74 -2.15 18.70
CA LYS A 422 -6.92 -2.54 19.49
C LYS A 422 -7.41 -1.38 20.36
N HIS A 423 -6.53 -0.47 20.75
CA HIS A 423 -6.94 0.75 21.46
C HIS A 423 -7.74 1.68 20.56
N ILE A 424 -7.28 1.89 19.32
CA ILE A 424 -8.01 2.63 18.28
C ILE A 424 -9.36 1.96 18.01
N ASP A 425 -9.41 0.62 17.89
CA ASP A 425 -10.67 -0.10 17.66
C ASP A 425 -11.68 0.13 18.79
N ARG A 426 -11.23 0.07 20.05
CA ARG A 426 -12.10 0.36 21.20
C ARG A 426 -12.60 1.81 21.21
N VAL A 427 -11.70 2.78 20.96
CA VAL A 427 -12.11 4.18 20.93
C VAL A 427 -13.12 4.43 19.81
N ALA A 428 -12.92 3.83 18.63
CA ALA A 428 -13.90 3.90 17.55
C ALA A 428 -15.26 3.32 17.96
N ASP A 429 -15.28 2.12 18.56
CA ASP A 429 -16.51 1.51 19.07
C ASP A 429 -17.19 2.39 20.14
N ASP A 430 -16.42 2.98 21.06
CA ASP A 430 -16.90 3.86 22.12
C ASP A 430 -17.53 5.14 21.57
N LEU A 431 -16.90 5.73 20.55
CA LEU A 431 -17.39 6.92 19.87
C LEU A 431 -18.72 6.64 19.14
N ASP A 432 -18.88 5.45 18.54
CA ASP A 432 -20.07 5.09 17.74
C ASP A 432 -21.25 4.58 18.56
N ARG A 433 -20.98 3.74 19.57
CA ARG A 433 -22.04 2.93 20.21
C ARG A 433 -22.34 3.34 21.63
N THR A 434 -21.38 3.96 22.30
CA THR A 434 -21.35 3.94 23.77
C THR A 434 -21.35 5.32 24.40
N MET A 435 -20.88 6.36 23.69
CA MET A 435 -20.77 7.72 24.21
C MET A 435 -21.48 8.75 23.33
N SER A 436 -22.41 9.52 23.90
CA SER A 436 -22.98 10.71 23.23
C SER A 436 -21.94 11.82 23.07
N GLU A 437 -22.17 12.75 22.15
CA GLU A 437 -21.27 13.90 21.95
C GLU A 437 -21.07 14.73 23.23
N GLU A 438 -22.11 14.88 24.06
CA GLU A 438 -22.02 15.60 25.33
C GLU A 438 -21.09 14.90 26.32
N VAL A 439 -21.11 13.56 26.34
CA VAL A 439 -20.21 12.76 27.18
C VAL A 439 -18.77 12.92 26.70
N GLN A 440 -18.53 12.83 25.39
CA GLN A 440 -17.20 12.99 24.79
C GLN A 440 -16.61 14.38 25.11
N ALA A 441 -17.42 15.44 24.98
CA ALA A 441 -17.03 16.81 25.32
C ALA A 441 -16.72 16.95 26.82
N ARG A 442 -17.55 16.36 27.70
CA ARG A 442 -17.34 16.39 29.16
C ARG A 442 -16.05 15.66 29.58
N LEU A 443 -15.69 14.59 28.88
CA LEU A 443 -14.43 13.87 29.08
C LEU A 443 -13.22 14.61 28.49
N GLY A 444 -13.45 15.72 27.77
CA GLY A 444 -12.39 16.53 27.19
C GLY A 444 -11.68 15.87 26.01
N TYR A 445 -12.30 14.88 25.35
CA TYR A 445 -11.67 14.09 24.27
C TYR A 445 -11.08 14.96 23.16
N TRP A 446 -11.77 16.05 22.83
CA TRP A 446 -11.40 16.94 21.73
C TRP A 446 -10.43 18.04 22.13
N ARG A 447 -10.16 18.24 23.43
CA ARG A 447 -9.19 19.24 23.88
C ARG A 447 -7.77 18.77 23.61
N GLU A 448 -6.83 19.71 23.55
CA GLU A 448 -5.40 19.40 23.58
C GLU A 448 -5.08 18.63 24.87
N GLY A 449 -4.36 17.51 24.78
CA GLY A 449 -4.15 16.59 25.91
C GLY A 449 -5.29 15.57 26.14
N GLY A 450 -6.33 15.56 25.29
CA GLY A 450 -7.42 14.60 25.32
C GLY A 450 -7.05 13.27 24.65
N LEU A 451 -7.88 12.80 23.69
CA LEU A 451 -7.57 11.60 22.90
C LEU A 451 -6.29 11.78 22.08
N PHE A 452 -6.12 12.99 21.55
CA PHE A 452 -4.96 13.39 20.78
C PHE A 452 -4.22 14.52 21.51
N ASP A 453 -2.90 14.42 21.53
CA ASP A 453 -2.01 15.39 22.15
C ASP A 453 -0.75 15.56 21.31
N GLY A 454 0.12 16.49 21.67
CA GLY A 454 1.44 16.59 21.07
C GLY A 454 2.42 17.37 21.93
N LYS A 455 3.70 17.00 21.83
CA LYS A 455 4.79 17.74 22.48
C LYS A 455 5.37 18.74 21.49
N VAL A 456 5.64 19.96 21.98
CA VAL A 456 6.37 20.98 21.21
C VAL A 456 7.69 20.36 20.75
N PHE A 457 7.94 20.45 19.45
CA PHE A 457 9.17 19.98 18.85
C PHE A 457 10.01 21.18 18.41
N GLU A 458 11.22 21.27 18.96
CA GLU A 458 12.20 22.29 18.62
C GLU A 458 13.22 21.68 17.64
N GLY A 459 13.07 21.95 16.36
CA GLY A 459 13.97 21.43 15.32
C GLY A 459 13.28 21.35 13.95
N ASN A 460 13.97 20.71 13.00
CA ASN A 460 13.41 20.45 11.68
C ASN A 460 12.39 19.30 11.75
N PRO A 461 11.08 19.55 11.53
CA PRO A 461 10.07 18.50 11.63
C PRO A 461 10.26 17.39 10.58
N PHE A 462 10.94 17.66 9.47
CA PHE A 462 11.22 16.65 8.45
C PHE A 462 12.39 15.73 8.83
N GLU A 463 13.34 16.21 9.64
CA GLU A 463 14.38 15.35 10.23
C GLU A 463 13.79 14.42 11.29
N GLU A 464 12.85 14.93 12.11
CA GLU A 464 12.15 14.08 13.08
C GLU A 464 11.23 13.07 12.40
N LEU A 465 10.55 13.46 11.32
CA LEU A 465 9.78 12.53 10.48
C LEU A 465 10.69 11.44 9.89
N GLN A 466 11.87 11.82 9.39
CA GLN A 466 12.88 10.87 8.90
C GLN A 466 13.28 9.90 10.01
N HIS A 467 13.65 10.41 11.18
CA HIS A 467 14.09 9.62 12.31
C HIS A 467 13.01 8.62 12.76
N ARG A 468 11.75 9.07 12.92
CA ARG A 468 10.62 8.18 13.25
C ARG A 468 10.36 7.14 12.17
N THR A 469 10.53 7.50 10.89
CA THR A 469 10.36 6.57 9.77
C THR A 469 11.46 5.51 9.73
N GLU A 470 12.72 5.89 9.99
CA GLU A 470 13.84 4.96 10.12
C GLU A 470 13.63 3.99 11.28
N GLN A 471 13.20 4.50 12.45
CA GLN A 471 12.88 3.65 13.60
C GLN A 471 11.74 2.69 13.29
N ALA A 472 10.66 3.18 12.67
CA ALA A 472 9.54 2.35 12.26
C ALA A 472 9.97 1.28 11.24
N ALA A 473 10.78 1.62 10.26
CA ALA A 473 11.32 0.68 9.27
C ALA A 473 12.11 -0.46 9.94
N LYS A 474 13.01 -0.12 10.86
CA LYS A 474 13.81 -1.09 11.62
C LYS A 474 12.96 -1.94 12.56
N ALA A 475 11.97 -1.33 13.20
CA ALA A 475 11.03 -2.00 14.10
C ALA A 475 10.11 -2.98 13.38
N ALA A 476 9.71 -2.65 12.15
CA ALA A 476 8.81 -3.48 11.36
C ALA A 476 9.44 -4.83 10.98
N THR A 477 10.77 -4.96 11.00
CA THR A 477 11.43 -6.20 10.55
C THR A 477 11.07 -7.41 11.43
N ASP A 478 10.79 -7.20 12.71
CA ASP A 478 10.33 -8.24 13.64
C ASP A 478 8.93 -8.77 13.28
N GLN A 479 8.12 -7.98 12.59
CA GLN A 479 6.82 -8.38 12.06
C GLN A 479 6.91 -8.85 10.61
N GLN A 480 8.07 -8.65 9.96
CA GLN A 480 8.28 -8.96 8.56
C GLN A 480 8.93 -10.32 8.30
N PHE A 481 9.58 -10.92 9.30
CA PHE A 481 10.31 -12.17 9.17
C PHE A 481 9.90 -13.14 10.27
N VAL A 482 9.95 -14.45 9.98
CA VAL A 482 9.85 -15.49 11.01
C VAL A 482 11.25 -15.95 11.41
N LEU A 483 11.60 -15.78 12.68
CA LEU A 483 12.87 -16.27 13.22
C LEU A 483 12.85 -17.79 13.45
N ASN A 484 14.01 -18.43 13.34
CA ASN A 484 14.18 -19.85 13.67
C ASN A 484 13.69 -20.18 15.09
N SER A 485 13.90 -19.28 16.05
CA SER A 485 13.45 -19.43 17.44
C SER A 485 11.93 -19.36 17.63
N ASP A 486 11.19 -18.81 16.65
CA ASP A 486 9.74 -18.62 16.74
C ASP A 486 8.96 -19.63 15.90
N GLN A 487 9.65 -20.49 15.14
CA GLN A 487 9.04 -21.58 14.34
C GLN A 487 8.19 -22.56 15.18
N GLN A 488 8.54 -22.79 16.45
CA GLN A 488 7.79 -23.70 17.34
C GLN A 488 6.64 -23.01 18.10
N LYS A 489 6.63 -21.68 18.14
CA LYS A 489 5.52 -20.92 18.71
C LYS A 489 4.53 -20.74 17.58
N ALA A 490 3.29 -21.22 17.74
CA ALA A 490 2.21 -21.07 16.76
C ALA A 490 1.91 -19.59 16.49
N THR A 491 2.77 -18.92 15.73
CA THR A 491 2.74 -17.48 15.53
C THR A 491 1.87 -17.20 14.31
N ALA A 492 0.58 -17.49 14.47
CA ALA A 492 -0.46 -17.23 13.47
C ALA A 492 -0.92 -15.76 13.43
N MET A 493 -0.25 -14.83 14.11
CA MET A 493 -0.84 -13.52 14.41
C MET A 493 -0.16 -12.28 13.81
N SER A 494 0.92 -12.38 13.03
CA SER A 494 1.67 -11.17 12.59
C SER A 494 1.53 -10.82 11.10
N TRP A 495 0.87 -11.65 10.29
CA TRP A 495 1.17 -11.67 8.85
C TRP A 495 0.31 -10.74 7.98
N LEU A 496 -0.82 -10.25 8.50
CA LEU A 496 -1.69 -9.31 7.76
C LEU A 496 -1.10 -7.89 7.62
N LYS A 497 0.05 -7.58 8.24
CA LYS A 497 0.64 -6.22 8.29
C LYS A 497 1.87 -6.03 7.39
N LEU A 498 2.22 -7.04 6.60
CA LEU A 498 3.45 -7.07 5.81
C LEU A 498 3.48 -6.09 4.64
N ALA A 499 2.43 -6.07 3.82
CA ALA A 499 2.28 -5.13 2.72
C ALA A 499 2.14 -3.68 3.21
N SER A 500 1.61 -3.48 4.42
CA SER A 500 1.31 -2.15 4.94
C SER A 500 2.53 -1.40 5.49
N TYR A 501 3.67 -2.07 5.72
CA TYR A 501 4.93 -1.40 6.09
C TYR A 501 5.77 -0.91 4.90
N GLY A 502 5.55 -1.45 3.69
CA GLY A 502 6.13 -0.87 2.46
C GLY A 502 5.68 0.58 2.23
N LEU A 503 4.48 0.94 2.70
CA LEU A 503 3.93 2.30 2.67
C LEU A 503 4.72 3.28 3.54
N ILE A 504 5.27 2.81 4.66
CA ILE A 504 6.13 3.63 5.55
C ILE A 504 7.41 4.06 4.82
N LEU A 505 7.95 3.18 3.98
CA LEU A 505 9.21 3.35 3.27
C LEU A 505 9.09 4.21 2.00
N LEU A 506 7.91 4.20 1.37
CA LEU A 506 7.65 4.88 0.09
C LEU A 506 6.86 6.19 0.23
N ALA A 507 6.39 6.54 1.43
CA ALA A 507 5.55 7.73 1.66
C ALA A 507 6.13 9.06 1.09
N PRO A 508 7.43 9.39 1.23
CA PRO A 508 7.98 10.61 0.63
C PRO A 508 7.88 10.63 -0.89
N LEU A 509 8.10 9.49 -1.55
CA LEU A 509 7.93 9.36 -3.00
C LEU A 509 6.47 9.46 -3.42
N GLY A 510 5.57 8.87 -2.64
CA GLY A 510 4.13 9.00 -2.82
C GLY A 510 3.67 10.45 -2.91
N MET A 511 4.24 11.30 -2.07
CA MET A 511 3.82 12.69 -1.98
C MET A 511 4.55 13.61 -2.98
N ALA A 512 5.81 13.31 -3.32
CA ALA A 512 6.53 14.05 -4.37
C ALA A 512 5.92 13.79 -5.76
N PHE A 513 5.42 12.57 -6.00
CA PHE A 513 4.78 12.14 -7.23
C PHE A 513 3.32 11.76 -6.95
N PRO A 514 2.35 12.67 -7.19
CA PRO A 514 0.94 12.42 -6.89
C PRO A 514 0.38 11.07 -7.39
N PRO A 515 0.78 10.54 -8.57
CA PRO A 515 0.39 9.19 -8.98
C PRO A 515 0.84 8.12 -7.97
N VAL A 516 2.10 8.15 -7.53
CA VAL A 516 2.63 7.18 -6.55
C VAL A 516 1.88 7.27 -5.23
N GLY A 517 1.57 8.48 -4.76
CA GLY A 517 0.83 8.68 -3.51
C GLY A 517 -0.57 8.11 -3.57
N ALA A 518 -1.24 8.26 -4.72
CA ALA A 518 -2.55 7.67 -4.95
C ALA A 518 -2.50 6.14 -4.95
N ALA A 519 -1.45 5.54 -5.54
CA ALA A 519 -1.28 4.09 -5.51
C ALA A 519 -0.92 3.56 -4.12
N LEU A 520 -0.04 4.24 -3.37
CA LEU A 520 0.24 3.89 -1.98
C LEU A 520 -1.02 4.00 -1.11
N THR A 521 -1.84 5.04 -1.31
CA THR A 521 -3.12 5.19 -0.61
C THR A 521 -4.08 4.05 -0.96
N ALA A 522 -4.21 3.68 -2.25
CA ALA A 522 -5.05 2.56 -2.69
C ALA A 522 -4.61 1.22 -2.09
N VAL A 523 -3.30 0.98 -2.01
CA VAL A 523 -2.73 -0.20 -1.33
C VAL A 523 -3.01 -0.16 0.17
N ALA A 524 -2.92 1.01 0.81
CA ALA A 524 -3.19 1.19 2.24
C ALA A 524 -4.63 0.85 2.64
N VAL A 525 -5.59 1.14 1.76
CA VAL A 525 -7.01 0.79 1.94
C VAL A 525 -7.34 -0.65 1.51
N GLY A 526 -6.32 -1.48 1.23
CA GLY A 526 -6.47 -2.90 0.94
C GLY A 526 -6.92 -3.22 -0.49
N LEU A 527 -6.89 -2.24 -1.39
CA LEU A 527 -7.33 -2.42 -2.76
C LEU A 527 -6.12 -2.76 -3.65
N GLY A 528 -5.91 -4.07 -3.88
CA GLY A 528 -4.77 -4.59 -4.63
C GLY A 528 -5.09 -4.92 -6.09
N ALA A 529 -4.49 -4.19 -7.03
CA ALA A 529 -4.39 -4.63 -8.43
C ALA A 529 -2.92 -4.85 -8.78
N ALA A 530 -2.60 -5.93 -9.49
CA ALA A 530 -1.23 -6.21 -9.97
C ALA A 530 -0.67 -5.04 -10.81
N GLU A 531 -1.52 -4.35 -11.57
CA GLU A 531 -1.17 -3.15 -12.35
C GLU A 531 -0.69 -1.97 -11.47
N LEU A 532 -1.20 -1.83 -10.24
CA LEU A 532 -0.75 -0.83 -9.27
C LEU A 532 0.68 -1.11 -8.81
N GLY A 533 0.99 -2.37 -8.50
CA GLY A 533 2.33 -2.79 -8.09
C GLY A 533 3.37 -2.57 -9.20
N ILE A 534 3.02 -2.95 -10.43
CA ILE A 534 3.87 -2.75 -11.62
C ILE A 534 4.10 -1.26 -11.90
N GLY A 535 3.07 -0.43 -11.77
CA GLY A 535 3.22 1.02 -11.96
C GLY A 535 4.15 1.68 -10.94
N ILE A 536 4.08 1.27 -9.66
CA ILE A 536 5.00 1.76 -8.61
C ILE A 536 6.43 1.32 -8.91
N ASP A 537 6.65 0.06 -9.30
CA ASP A 537 7.97 -0.46 -9.70
C ASP A 537 8.54 0.31 -10.90
N ASP A 538 7.73 0.52 -11.93
CA ASP A 538 8.12 1.29 -13.12
C ASP A 538 8.52 2.72 -12.74
N GLN A 539 7.83 3.36 -11.80
CA GLN A 539 8.16 4.72 -11.36
C GLN A 539 9.47 4.76 -10.56
N ILE A 540 9.69 3.79 -9.67
CA ILE A 540 10.96 3.67 -8.91
C ILE A 540 12.13 3.49 -9.87
N ASN A 541 11.94 2.72 -10.93
CA ASN A 541 12.95 2.43 -11.94
C ASN A 541 12.99 3.42 -13.11
N ASN A 542 12.28 4.55 -13.04
CA ASN A 542 12.20 5.58 -14.09
C ASN A 542 11.83 5.02 -15.50
N ARG A 543 10.95 4.02 -15.56
CA ARG A 543 10.52 3.40 -16.82
C ARG A 543 9.40 4.21 -17.50
N PRO A 544 9.38 4.28 -18.85
CA PRO A 544 8.34 5.00 -19.58
C PRO A 544 6.93 4.46 -19.30
N GLY A 545 5.94 5.35 -19.16
CA GLY A 545 4.53 4.97 -18.96
C GLY A 545 4.13 4.65 -17.51
N ALA A 546 5.03 4.84 -16.54
CA ALA A 546 4.80 4.53 -15.14
C ALA A 546 3.58 5.26 -14.55
N SER A 547 3.47 6.56 -14.82
CA SER A 547 2.37 7.40 -14.31
C SER A 547 1.01 6.95 -14.84
N GLU A 548 0.92 6.61 -16.12
CA GLU A 548 -0.32 6.15 -16.76
C GLU A 548 -0.76 4.79 -16.22
N ARG A 549 0.17 3.86 -15.97
CA ARG A 549 -0.11 2.56 -15.36
C ARG A 549 -0.59 2.70 -13.92
N ILE A 550 0.08 3.55 -13.13
CA ILE A 550 -0.34 3.88 -11.77
C ILE A 550 -1.77 4.44 -11.77
N VAL A 551 -2.08 5.43 -12.61
CA VAL A 551 -3.41 6.03 -12.69
C VAL A 551 -4.46 5.02 -13.14
N SER A 552 -4.15 4.20 -14.14
CA SER A 552 -5.04 3.15 -14.63
C SER A 552 -5.31 2.11 -13.54
N GLY A 553 -4.27 1.67 -12.84
CA GLY A 553 -4.37 0.77 -11.69
C GLY A 553 -5.24 1.34 -10.58
N VAL A 554 -5.02 2.60 -10.17
CA VAL A 554 -5.82 3.28 -9.12
C VAL A 554 -7.27 3.37 -9.56
N THR A 555 -7.51 3.78 -10.80
CA THR A 555 -8.85 3.93 -11.35
C THR A 555 -9.58 2.58 -11.43
N ASN A 556 -8.93 1.54 -11.95
CA ASN A 556 -9.51 0.19 -12.05
C ASN A 556 -9.85 -0.39 -10.68
N THR A 557 -9.00 -0.11 -9.71
CA THR A 557 -9.13 -0.55 -8.33
C THR A 557 -10.24 0.20 -7.58
N LEU A 558 -10.43 1.49 -7.85
CA LEU A 558 -11.47 2.32 -7.23
C LEU A 558 -12.83 2.29 -7.97
N LYS A 559 -12.90 1.78 -9.21
CA LYS A 559 -14.14 1.70 -10.01
C LYS A 559 -15.35 1.13 -9.23
N PRO A 560 -15.24 0.04 -8.44
CA PRO A 560 -16.37 -0.50 -7.68
C PRO A 560 -16.90 0.45 -6.60
N LEU A 561 -15.99 1.20 -5.94
CA LEU A 561 -16.32 2.17 -4.88
C LEU A 561 -16.92 3.47 -5.43
N VAL A 562 -16.56 3.87 -6.65
CA VAL A 562 -17.08 5.06 -7.31
C VAL A 562 -18.54 4.86 -7.80
N SER A 563 -18.95 3.63 -8.09
CA SER A 563 -20.35 3.30 -8.47
C SER A 563 -21.34 3.28 -7.30
N GLU A 564 -20.86 3.15 -6.06
CA GLU A 564 -21.68 3.05 -4.86
C GLU A 564 -21.53 4.30 -3.97
N GLY A 565 -22.02 5.46 -4.40
CA GLY A 565 -22.28 6.62 -3.52
C GLY A 565 -21.09 7.40 -2.91
N PHE A 566 -19.86 6.90 -2.95
CA PHE A 566 -18.67 7.51 -2.31
C PHE A 566 -17.98 8.63 -3.11
N GLY A 567 -18.52 9.02 -4.27
CA GLY A 567 -17.82 9.86 -5.25
C GLY A 567 -17.26 11.19 -4.73
N LYS A 568 -17.89 11.86 -3.76
CA LYS A 568 -17.52 13.24 -3.40
C LYS A 568 -16.19 13.39 -2.62
N ALA A 569 -15.76 12.39 -1.86
CA ALA A 569 -14.51 12.46 -1.09
C ALA A 569 -13.25 12.21 -1.95
N PHE A 570 -13.38 11.46 -3.05
CA PHE A 570 -12.28 11.11 -3.95
C PHE A 570 -12.31 11.86 -5.30
N THR A 571 -13.36 12.65 -5.56
CA THR A 571 -13.46 13.53 -6.74
C THR A 571 -12.28 14.52 -6.84
N PRO A 572 -11.79 15.16 -5.76
CA PRO A 572 -10.65 16.07 -5.84
C PRO A 572 -9.37 15.36 -6.27
N VAL A 573 -9.09 14.18 -5.70
CA VAL A 573 -7.92 13.36 -6.01
C VAL A 573 -7.96 12.87 -7.47
N THR A 574 -9.10 12.36 -7.93
CA THR A 574 -9.26 11.88 -9.31
C THR A 574 -9.23 13.00 -10.36
N ASN A 575 -9.74 14.20 -10.05
CA ASN A 575 -9.64 15.36 -10.93
C ASN A 575 -8.23 15.95 -10.97
N SER A 576 -7.54 16.01 -9.83
CA SER A 576 -6.13 16.45 -9.77
C SER A 576 -5.21 15.48 -10.50
N ILE A 577 -5.42 14.17 -10.37
CA ILE A 577 -4.68 13.13 -11.12
C ILE A 577 -4.98 13.23 -12.63
N LYS A 578 -6.24 13.41 -13.03
CA LYS A 578 -6.60 13.61 -14.45
C LYS A 578 -5.97 14.87 -15.04
N ASN A 579 -5.95 15.97 -14.30
CA ASN A 579 -5.37 17.23 -14.77
C ASN A 579 -3.84 17.21 -14.87
N VAL A 580 -3.17 16.37 -14.06
CA VAL A 580 -1.70 16.21 -14.07
C VAL A 580 -1.24 15.25 -15.19
N VAL A 581 -2.03 14.22 -15.52
CA VAL A 581 -1.61 13.17 -16.48
C VAL A 581 -2.12 13.41 -17.91
N PHE A 582 -3.25 14.09 -18.12
CA PHE A 582 -3.84 14.25 -19.47
C PHE A 582 -3.51 15.58 -20.19
N LYS A 583 -2.49 16.33 -19.75
CA LYS A 583 -2.01 17.54 -20.46
C LYS A 583 -0.49 17.77 -20.34
N VAL A 584 0.30 16.72 -20.58
CA VAL A 584 1.69 16.86 -21.07
C VAL A 584 1.70 16.60 -22.56
#